data_AF-A0A960G8N0-F1
#
_entry.id   AF-A0A960G8N0-F1
#
_cell.length_a   1.000
_cell.length_b   1.000
_cell.length_c   1.000
_cell.angle_alpha   90.00
_cell.angle_beta   90.00
_cell.angle_gamma   90.00
#
_symmetry.space_group_name_H-M   'P 1'
#
loop_
_entity.id
_entity.type
_entity.pdbx_description
1 polymer ?
#
loop_
_entity_poly.entity_id
_entity_poly.type
_entity_poly.pdbx_seq_one_letter_code
_entity_poly.pdbx_strand_id
1 'polypeptide(L)' 'RQDAGAYRAFFHAMLDAGIALPPSAYEAWFTSAAHDDAVIERIAAALPAAARAAAASGAGN' A
#
# COMPACT_ATOMS: atom_id res chain seq x y z
N ARG A 1 9.95 -6.08 -13.16
CA ARG A 1 10.94 -5.29 -12.38
C ARG A 1 10.18 -4.50 -11.34
N GLN A 2 10.62 -4.46 -10.08
CA GLN A 2 10.00 -3.61 -9.05
C GLN A 2 10.39 -2.13 -9.25
N ASP A 3 9.47 -1.21 -8.92
CA ASP A 3 9.71 0.23 -8.90
C ASP A 3 9.67 0.75 -7.45
N ALA A 4 10.85 1.09 -6.93
CA ALA A 4 11.00 1.53 -5.55
C ALA A 4 10.38 2.92 -5.29
N GLY A 5 10.28 3.78 -6.30
CA GLY A 5 9.68 5.12 -6.18
C GLY A 5 8.16 5.03 -6.11
N ALA A 6 7.56 4.23 -6.98
CA ALA A 6 6.13 3.94 -6.96
C ALA A 6 5.71 3.25 -5.64
N TYR A 7 6.50 2.27 -5.19
CA TYR A 7 6.23 1.58 -3.92
C TYR A 7 6.32 2.52 -2.70
N ARG A 8 7.31 3.42 -2.66
CA ARG A 8 7.44 4.40 -1.57
C ARG A 8 6.20 5.28 -1.47
N ALA A 9 5.69 5.78 -2.60
CA ALA A 9 4.48 6.60 -2.63
C ALA A 9 3.24 5.79 -2.19
N PHE A 10 3.13 4.55 -2.64
CA PHE A 10 2.08 3.62 -2.22
C PHE A 10 2.13 3.36 -0.70
N PHE A 11 3.30 3.04 -0.17
CA PHE A 11 3.55 2.74 1.24
C PHE A 11 3.11 3.90 2.15
N HIS A 12 3.56 5.12 1.84
CA HIS A 12 3.21 6.28 2.66
C HIS A 12 1.72 6.61 2.57
N ALA A 13 1.09 6.49 1.39
CA ALA A 13 -0.35 6.72 1.26
C ALA A 13 -1.18 5.69 2.06
N MET A 14 -0.75 4.43 2.12
CA MET A 14 -1.40 3.42 2.97
C MET A 14 -1.17 3.70 4.46
N LEU A 15 0.05 4.13 4.84
CA LEU A 15 0.38 4.49 6.21
C LEU A 15 -0.45 5.69 6.70
N ASP A 16 -0.66 6.69 5.85
CA ASP A 16 -1.51 7.85 6.14
C ASP A 16 -2.99 7.45 6.32
N ALA A 17 -3.45 6.39 5.63
CA ALA A 17 -4.76 5.77 5.86
C ALA A 17 -4.81 4.87 7.12
N GLY A 18 -3.71 4.81 7.87
CA GLY A 18 -3.56 4.01 9.08
C GLY A 18 -3.39 2.51 8.83
N ILE A 19 -2.90 2.12 7.65
CA ILE A 19 -2.62 0.73 7.28
C ILE A 19 -1.10 0.58 7.10
N ALA A 20 -0.45 -0.08 8.06
CA ALA A 20 0.98 -0.34 8.01
C ALA A 20 1.26 -1.54 7.11
N LEU A 21 2.02 -1.30 6.04
CA LEU A 21 2.53 -2.35 5.15
C LEU A 21 3.97 -2.70 5.53
N PRO A 22 4.54 -3.80 5.01
CA PRO A 22 5.98 -4.01 5.09
C PRO A 22 6.73 -2.79 4.54
N PRO A 23 7.89 -2.41 5.10
CA PRO A 23 8.64 -1.23 4.66
C PRO A 23 9.37 -1.41 3.32
N SER A 24 9.24 -2.55 2.64
CA SER A 24 9.94 -2.85 1.38
C SER A 24 9.07 -3.57 0.33
N ALA A 25 9.24 -3.17 -0.93
CA ALA A 25 8.61 -3.80 -2.11
C ALA A 25 9.04 -5.27 -2.32
N TYR A 26 10.05 -5.72 -1.59
CA TYR A 26 10.60 -7.07 -1.66
C TYR A 26 10.15 -7.96 -0.50
N GLU A 27 9.30 -7.45 0.39
CA GLU A 27 8.75 -8.21 1.52
C GLU A 27 7.32 -8.70 1.23
N ALA A 28 6.94 -9.79 1.90
CA ALA A 28 5.59 -10.35 1.83
C ALA A 28 4.67 -9.75 2.91
N TRP A 29 3.37 -9.74 2.65
CA TRP A 29 2.36 -9.43 3.65
C TRP A 29 1.88 -10.72 4.30
N PHE A 30 1.68 -10.68 5.61
CA PHE A 30 1.10 -11.79 6.35
C PHE A 30 -0.26 -11.38 6.92
N THR A 31 -1.23 -12.27 6.78
CA THR A 31 -2.55 -12.12 7.38
C THR A 31 -2.68 -13.06 8.58
N SER A 32 -3.72 -12.85 9.38
CA SER A 32 -4.06 -13.70 10.52
C SER A 32 -5.58 -13.76 10.66
N ALA A 33 -6.09 -14.68 11.47
CA ALA A 33 -7.52 -14.77 11.80
C ALA A 33 -8.07 -13.53 12.53
N ALA A 34 -7.21 -12.58 12.94
CA ALA A 34 -7.64 -11.29 13.47
C ALA A 34 -8.04 -10.28 12.37
N HIS A 35 -7.72 -10.55 11.10
CA HIS A 35 -8.16 -9.75 9.96
C HIS A 35 -9.56 -10.23 9.56
N ASP A 36 -10.58 -9.65 10.19
CA ASP A 36 -11.98 -9.87 9.83
C ASP A 36 -12.39 -9.08 8.59
N ASP A 37 -13.63 -9.26 8.13
CA ASP A 37 -14.15 -8.59 6.93
C ASP A 37 -14.06 -7.06 7.04
N ALA A 38 -14.25 -6.48 8.23
CA ALA A 38 -14.16 -5.04 8.43
C ALA A 38 -12.73 -4.53 8.22
N VAL A 39 -11.73 -5.28 8.68
CA VAL A 39 -10.32 -4.98 8.43
C VAL A 39 -10.00 -5.07 6.93
N ILE A 40 -10.46 -6.12 6.26
CA ILE A 40 -10.23 -6.32 4.81
C ILE A 40 -10.88 -5.20 4.00
N GLU A 41 -12.11 -4.80 4.32
CA GLU A 41 -12.80 -3.70 3.66
C GLU A 41 -12.08 -2.36 3.87
N ARG A 42 -11.56 -2.10 5.08
CA ARG A 42 -10.75 -0.91 5.34
C ARG A 42 -9.49 -0.88 4.48
N ILE A 43 -8.81 -2.02 4.33
CA ILE A 43 -7.64 -2.14 3.45
C ILE A 43 -8.05 -1.85 2.01
N ALA A 44 -9.10 -2.51 1.52
CA ALA A 44 -9.59 -2.37 0.16
C ALA A 44 -9.98 -0.92 -0.19
N ALA A 45 -10.62 -0.20 0.74
CA ALA A 45 -11.02 1.20 0.58
C ALA A 45 -9.81 2.16 0.44
N ALA A 46 -8.66 1.84 1.02
CA ALA A 46 -7.45 2.66 0.95
C ALA A 46 -6.66 2.46 -0.35
N LEU A 47 -6.71 1.25 -0.94
CA LEU A 47 -5.91 0.88 -2.12
C LEU A 47 -6.06 1.85 -3.30
N PRO A 48 -7.24 2.38 -3.66
CA PRO A 48 -7.37 3.30 -4.80
C PRO A 48 -6.59 4.60 -4.64
N ALA A 49 -6.53 5.16 -3.42
CA ALA A 49 -5.78 6.38 -3.15
C ALA A 49 -4.26 6.12 -3.23
N ALA A 50 -3.80 5.03 -2.64
CA ALA A 50 -2.39 4.64 -2.68
C ALA A 50 -1.93 4.29 -4.10
N ALA A 51 -2.76 3.62 -4.91
CA ALA A 51 -2.48 3.32 -6.30
C ALA A 51 -2.31 4.59 -7.15
N ARG A 52 -3.14 5.62 -6.92
CA ARG A 52 -2.99 6.93 -7.58
C ARG A 52 -1.69 7.63 -7.16
N ALA A 53 -1.31 7.58 -5.89
CA ALA A 53 -0.06 8.14 -5.41
C ALA A 53 1.16 7.47 -6.08
N ALA A 54 1.13 6.14 -6.22
CA ALA A 54 2.16 5.39 -6.93
C ALA A 54 2.25 5.72 -8.42
N ALA A 55 1.10 5.89 -9.09
CA ALA A 55 1.07 6.28 -10.50
C ALA A 55 1.62 7.69 -10.73
N ALA A 56 1.33 8.63 -9.82
CA ALA A 56 1.82 10.01 -9.92
C ALA A 56 3.34 10.14 -9.72
N SER A 57 3.96 9.26 -8.93
CA SER A 57 5.42 9.27 -8.73
C SER A 57 6.20 8.61 -9.87
N GLY A 58 5.59 7.68 -10.61
CA GLY A 58 6.19 7.02 -11.77
C GLY A 58 6.17 7.84 -13.07
N ALA A 59 5.33 8.87 -13.16
CA ALA A 59 5.22 9.73 -14.34
C ALA A 59 6.31 10.83 -14.43
N GLY A 60 7.28 10.83 -13.52
CA GLY A 60 8.34 11.83 -13.39
C GLY A 60 9.73 11.39 -13.89
N ASN A 61 9.83 10.32 -14.68
CA ASN A 61 11.07 9.86 -15.32
C ASN A 61 10.81 9.52 -16.80
#